data_AF-A0A9X3J374-F1
#
_entry.id   AF-A0A9X3J374-F1
#
_cell.length_a   1.000
_cell.length_b   1.000
_cell.length_c   1.000
_cell.angle_alpha   90.00
_cell.angle_beta   90.00
_cell.angle_gamma   90.00
#
_symmetry.space_group_name_H-M   'P 1'
#
loop_
_entity.id
_entity.type
_entity.pdbx_description
1 polymer ?
#
loop_
_entity_poly.entity_id
_entity_poly.type
_entity_poly.pdbx_seq_one_letter_code
_entity_poly.pdbx_strand_id
1 'polypeptide(L)'
;MEIKTPKDALLKNVIKVREITACYGANTVQTWLMAWLVVLANKLDLSITVSQAEETALYLIEELYMLNIAELTLFFTKLVKGDYGSFYNKFNLHTIIQGAKKYRKSRGLILRKLPTEMQRKLIN
;
A
#
# COMPACT_ATOMS: atom_id res chain seq x y z
N MET A 1 -9.30 -1.30 -14.80
CA MET A 1 -8.89 0.13 -14.80
C MET A 1 -7.38 0.17 -14.62
N GLU A 2 -6.59 0.46 -15.65
CA GLU A 2 -5.12 0.47 -15.51
C GLU A 2 -4.66 1.76 -14.82
N ILE A 3 -4.52 1.72 -13.49
CA ILE A 3 -3.87 2.79 -12.74
C ILE A 3 -2.36 2.64 -12.96
N LYS A 4 -1.73 3.62 -13.63
CA LYS A 4 -0.31 3.55 -14.01
C LYS A 4 0.59 4.41 -13.13
N THR A 5 0.10 5.56 -12.67
CA THR A 5 0.91 6.51 -11.90
C THR A 5 0.37 6.74 -10.47
N PRO A 6 1.24 7.07 -9.51
CA PRO A 6 0.79 7.42 -8.15
C PRO A 6 -0.12 8.65 -8.13
N LYS A 7 0.03 9.58 -9.10
CA LYS A 7 -0.86 10.74 -9.23
C LYS A 7 -2.27 10.29 -9.63
N ASP A 8 -2.38 9.41 -10.62
CA ASP A 8 -3.69 8.91 -11.07
C ASP A 8 -4.39 8.13 -9.97
N ALA A 9 -3.62 7.35 -9.19
CA ALA A 9 -4.13 6.59 -8.05
C ALA A 9 -4.64 7.52 -6.93
N LEU A 10 -3.83 8.50 -6.55
CA LEU A 10 -4.16 9.47 -5.50
C LEU A 10 -5.44 10.26 -5.82
N LEU A 11 -5.62 10.64 -7.09
CA LEU A 11 -6.78 11.42 -7.54
C LEU A 11 -8.06 10.59 -7.68
N LYS A 12 -8.01 9.26 -7.48
CA LYS A 12 -9.23 8.45 -7.42
C LYS A 12 -10.00 8.79 -6.15
N ASN A 13 -11.25 9.18 -6.33
CA ASN A 13 -12.19 9.38 -5.23
C ASN A 13 -12.74 8.02 -4.76
N VAL A 14 -11.87 7.24 -4.12
CA VAL A 14 -12.21 5.94 -3.52
C VAL A 14 -11.79 5.95 -2.06
N ILE A 15 -12.42 5.07 -1.28
CA ILE A 15 -12.24 4.99 0.17
C ILE A 15 -10.76 4.82 0.56
N LYS A 16 -10.40 5.44 1.68
CA LYS A 16 -9.07 5.41 2.30
C LYS A 16 -8.96 4.30 3.31
N VAL A 17 -7.75 3.79 3.52
CA VAL A 17 -7.47 2.75 4.51
C VAL A 17 -8.00 3.16 5.90
N ARG A 18 -7.74 4.40 6.33
CA ARG A 18 -8.27 4.95 7.59
C ARG A 18 -9.79 4.95 7.69
N GLU A 19 -10.50 5.15 6.58
CA GLU A 19 -11.97 5.20 6.56
C GLU A 19 -12.53 3.79 6.73
N ILE A 20 -11.88 2.79 6.11
CA ILE A 20 -12.17 1.38 6.35
C ILE A 20 -11.89 1.02 7.82
N THR A 21 -10.76 1.46 8.37
CA THR A 21 -10.43 1.24 9.79
C THR A 21 -11.49 1.83 10.72
N ALA A 22 -11.99 3.03 10.42
CA ALA A 22 -13.03 3.69 11.21
C ALA A 22 -14.38 2.95 11.14
N CYS A 23 -14.74 2.40 9.97
CA CYS A 23 -16.02 1.70 9.79
C CYS A 23 -16.01 0.25 10.28
N TYR A 24 -14.89 -0.47 10.13
CA TYR A 24 -14.83 -1.93 10.31
C TYR A 24 -13.77 -2.39 11.33
N GLY A 25 -13.05 -1.46 11.95
CA GLY A 25 -12.01 -1.75 12.93
C GLY A 25 -10.65 -2.10 12.31
N ALA A 26 -9.60 -2.03 13.13
CA ALA A 26 -8.22 -2.27 12.70
C ALA A 26 -7.95 -3.72 12.25
N ASN A 27 -8.58 -4.69 12.91
CA ASN A 27 -8.41 -6.12 12.60
C ASN A 27 -8.83 -6.45 11.17
N THR A 28 -9.88 -5.79 10.67
CA THR A 28 -10.38 -5.97 9.30
C THR A 28 -9.34 -5.53 8.27
N VAL A 29 -8.74 -4.36 8.47
CA VAL A 29 -7.70 -3.83 7.57
C VAL A 29 -6.44 -4.68 7.63
N GLN A 30 -6.05 -5.17 8.81
CA GLN A 30 -4.91 -6.07 8.96
C GLN A 30 -5.14 -7.36 8.18
N THR A 31 -6.30 -8.00 8.35
CA THR A 31 -6.67 -9.22 7.63
C THR A 31 -6.69 -9.01 6.12
N TRP A 32 -7.18 -7.86 5.67
CA TRP A 32 -7.18 -7.50 4.26
C TRP A 32 -5.76 -7.33 3.69
N LEU A 33 -4.86 -6.67 4.43
CA LEU A 33 -3.45 -6.55 4.04
C LEU A 33 -2.73 -7.90 4.03
N MET A 34 -3.03 -8.79 4.98
CA MET A 34 -2.53 -10.17 4.96
C MET A 34 -2.94 -10.90 3.67
N ALA A 35 -4.20 -10.77 3.24
CA ALA A 35 -4.66 -11.36 2.00
C ALA A 35 -3.88 -10.81 0.79
N TRP A 36 -3.61 -9.50 0.75
CA TRP A 36 -2.76 -8.90 -0.29
C TRP A 36 -1.32 -9.44 -0.28
N LEU A 37 -0.75 -9.66 0.91
CA LEU A 37 0.60 -10.22 1.05
C LEU A 37 0.67 -11.66 0.56
N VAL A 38 -0.36 -12.48 0.82
CA VAL A 38 -0.47 -13.84 0.27
C VAL A 38 -0.59 -13.80 -1.25
N VAL A 39 -1.42 -12.91 -1.80
CA VAL A 39 -1.52 -12.73 -3.26
C VAL A 39 -0.19 -12.29 -3.88
N LEU A 40 0.53 -11.38 -3.22
CA LEU A 40 1.86 -10.95 -3.65
C LEU A 40 2.84 -12.12 -3.65
N ALA A 41 2.87 -12.89 -2.56
CA ALA A 41 3.76 -14.03 -2.41
C ALA A 41 3.50 -15.07 -3.51
N ASN A 42 2.23 -15.43 -3.75
CA ASN A 42 1.85 -16.36 -4.82
C ASN A 42 2.25 -15.86 -6.21
N LYS A 43 2.12 -14.55 -6.50
CA LYS A 43 2.53 -13.97 -7.79
C LYS A 43 4.04 -13.98 -8.02
N LEU A 44 4.82 -13.98 -6.95
CA LEU A 44 6.28 -13.95 -6.98
C LEU A 44 6.90 -15.31 -6.67
N ASP A 45 6.09 -16.36 -6.56
CA ASP A 45 6.51 -17.71 -6.17
C ASP A 45 7.30 -17.74 -4.85
N LEU A 46 6.79 -17.01 -3.85
CA LEU A 46 7.39 -16.89 -2.53
C LEU A 46 6.56 -17.64 -1.49
N SER A 47 7.23 -18.36 -0.60
CA SER A 47 6.59 -18.91 0.60
C SER A 47 6.43 -17.83 1.69
N ILE A 48 5.24 -17.74 2.27
CA ILE A 48 4.91 -16.84 3.38
C ILE A 48 4.16 -17.61 4.46
N THR A 49 4.53 -17.42 5.74
CA THR A 49 3.78 -17.97 6.87
C THR A 49 2.69 -17.00 7.34
N VAL A 50 1.69 -17.50 8.06
CA VAL A 50 0.64 -16.65 8.66
C VAL A 50 1.25 -15.58 9.56
N SER A 51 2.19 -15.95 10.43
CA SER A 51 2.87 -15.00 11.32
C SER A 51 3.65 -13.92 10.56
N GLN A 52 4.34 -14.27 9.46
CA GLN A 52 5.01 -13.28 8.61
C GLN A 52 4.01 -12.32 7.96
N ALA A 53 2.86 -12.84 7.52
CA ALA A 53 1.81 -12.02 6.94
C ALA A 53 1.21 -11.07 7.98
N GLU A 54 0.91 -11.55 9.19
CA GLU A 54 0.37 -10.76 10.31
C GLU A 54 1.31 -9.63 10.71
N GLU A 55 2.58 -9.96 10.94
CA GLU A 55 3.63 -9.01 11.32
C GLU A 55 3.82 -7.95 10.23
N THR A 56 3.96 -8.38 8.97
CA THR A 56 4.14 -7.45 7.85
C THR A 56 2.92 -6.54 7.66
N ALA A 57 1.70 -7.08 7.83
CA ALA A 57 0.47 -6.31 7.73
C ALA A 57 0.41 -5.23 8.82
N LEU A 58 0.81 -5.54 10.05
CA LEU A 58 0.84 -4.58 11.15
C LEU A 58 1.71 -3.36 10.81
N TYR A 59 2.96 -3.60 10.37
CA TYR A 59 3.86 -2.52 9.97
C TYR A 59 3.38 -1.77 8.72
N LEU A 60 2.70 -2.45 7.80
CA LEU A 60 2.15 -1.81 6.60
C LEU A 60 0.99 -0.87 6.91
N ILE A 61 0.15 -1.16 7.91
CA ILE A 61 -0.94 -0.26 8.30
C ILE A 61 -0.39 1.12 8.63
N GLU A 62 0.67 1.20 9.43
CA GLU A 62 1.28 2.46 9.83
C GLU A 62 1.78 3.28 8.62
N GLU A 63 2.39 2.62 7.63
CA GLU A 63 2.94 3.30 6.45
C GLU A 63 1.88 3.65 5.39
N LEU A 64 0.78 2.89 5.34
CA LEU A 64 -0.21 2.96 4.27
C LEU A 64 -1.57 3.52 4.72
N TYR A 65 -1.72 3.90 6.00
CA TYR A 65 -2.98 4.37 6.61
C TYR A 65 -3.69 5.49 5.84
N MET A 66 -2.90 6.38 5.22
CA MET A 66 -3.41 7.55 4.47
C MET A 66 -3.68 7.25 2.99
N LEU A 67 -3.38 6.04 2.50
CA LEU A 67 -3.61 5.67 1.11
C LEU A 67 -5.08 5.36 0.85
N ASN A 68 -5.52 5.62 -0.37
CA ASN A 68 -6.77 5.08 -0.89
C ASN A 68 -6.58 3.67 -1.49
N ILE A 69 -7.68 2.94 -1.74
CA ILE A 69 -7.61 1.57 -2.31
C ILE A 69 -6.88 1.54 -3.67
N ALA A 70 -7.03 2.58 -4.49
CA ALA A 70 -6.35 2.68 -5.78
C ALA A 70 -4.83 2.80 -5.61
N GLU A 71 -4.37 3.60 -4.64
CA GLU A 71 -2.96 3.74 -4.26
C GLU A 71 -2.40 2.43 -3.70
N LEU A 72 -3.18 1.72 -2.86
CA LEU A 72 -2.77 0.42 -2.32
C LEU A 72 -2.59 -0.63 -3.43
N THR A 73 -3.55 -0.68 -4.37
CA THR A 73 -3.50 -1.58 -5.52
C THR A 73 -2.28 -1.29 -6.39
N LEU A 74 -1.99 0.00 -6.64
CA LEU A 74 -0.80 0.40 -7.39
C LEU A 74 0.48 0.03 -6.65
N PHE A 75 0.53 0.22 -5.33
CA PHE A 75 1.67 -0.15 -4.50
C PHE A 75 2.03 -1.64 -4.64
N PHE A 76 1.06 -2.56 -4.46
CA PHE A 76 1.30 -3.99 -4.64
C PHE A 76 1.64 -4.36 -6.09
N THR A 77 1.02 -3.68 -7.07
CA THR A 77 1.37 -3.86 -8.49
C THR A 77 2.83 -3.51 -8.75
N LYS A 78 3.33 -2.44 -8.14
CA LYS A 78 4.73 -2.00 -8.25
C LYS A 78 5.70 -2.94 -7.52
N LEU A 79 5.29 -3.53 -6.39
CA LEU A 79 6.06 -4.60 -5.74
C LEU A 79 6.23 -5.81 -6.67
N VAL A 80 5.14 -6.27 -7.32
CA VAL A 80 5.21 -7.37 -8.29
C VAL A 80 6.14 -7.05 -9.46
N LYS A 81 6.17 -5.80 -9.91
CA LYS A 81 7.05 -5.33 -10.99
C LYS A 81 8.52 -5.16 -10.59
N GLY A 82 8.84 -5.25 -9.30
CA GLY A 82 10.21 -5.04 -8.80
C GLY A 82 10.63 -3.57 -8.67
N ASP A 83 9.70 -2.61 -8.76
CA ASP A 83 9.99 -1.16 -8.67
C ASP A 83 10.66 -0.76 -7.33
N TYR A 84 10.56 -1.60 -6.31
CA TYR A 84 11.08 -1.35 -4.97
C TYR A 84 12.31 -2.19 -4.59
N GLY A 85 12.77 -3.03 -5.52
CA GLY A 85 13.82 -4.03 -5.30
C GLY A 85 13.33 -5.44 -5.60
N SER A 86 14.23 -6.41 -5.47
CA SER A 86 13.94 -7.84 -5.66
C SER A 86 13.76 -8.55 -4.32
N PHE A 87 12.97 -9.61 -4.33
CA PHE A 87 12.77 -10.50 -3.19
C PHE A 87 13.81 -11.63 -3.12
N TYR A 88 14.61 -11.84 -4.18
CA TYR A 88 15.63 -12.89 -4.22
C TYR A 88 15.09 -14.28 -3.79
N ASN A 89 13.91 -14.64 -4.28
CA ASN A 89 13.18 -15.88 -3.97
C ASN A 89 12.84 -16.11 -2.50
N LYS A 90 12.85 -15.05 -1.68
CA LYS A 90 12.45 -15.13 -0.26
C LYS A 90 11.54 -13.98 0.11
N PHE A 91 10.43 -14.29 0.79
CA PHE A 91 9.59 -13.25 1.39
C PHE A 91 10.42 -12.41 2.36
N ASN A 92 10.42 -11.09 2.17
CA ASN A 92 11.23 -10.16 2.94
C ASN A 92 10.39 -8.94 3.34
N LEU A 93 10.07 -8.88 4.64
CA LEU A 93 9.34 -7.78 5.26
C LEU A 93 10.04 -6.43 5.00
N HIS A 94 11.37 -6.37 5.11
CA HIS A 94 12.12 -5.12 4.93
C HIS A 94 11.93 -4.54 3.53
N THR A 95 11.94 -5.39 2.48
CA THR A 95 11.71 -4.95 1.10
C THR A 95 10.34 -4.30 0.94
N ILE A 96 9.32 -4.89 1.54
CA ILE A 96 7.94 -4.40 1.47
C ILE A 96 7.80 -3.07 2.21
N ILE A 97 8.31 -2.97 3.44
CA ILE A 97 8.26 -1.74 4.23
C ILE A 97 9.06 -0.61 3.59
N GLN A 98 10.23 -0.89 3.01
CA GLN A 98 10.98 0.11 2.25
C GLN A 98 10.21 0.56 1.00
N GLY A 99 9.54 -0.36 0.31
CA GLY A 99 8.63 -0.03 -0.79
C GLY A 99 7.51 0.92 -0.34
N ALA A 100 6.86 0.62 0.79
CA ALA A 100 5.79 1.43 1.34
C ALA A 100 6.27 2.85 1.67
N LYS A 101 7.43 2.98 2.34
CA LYS A 101 8.08 4.27 2.63
C LYS A 101 8.40 5.05 1.35
N LYS A 102 8.94 4.39 0.31
CA LYS A 102 9.21 5.00 -1.00
C LYS A 102 7.92 5.48 -1.67
N TYR A 103 6.86 4.68 -1.65
CA TYR A 103 5.55 5.07 -2.18
C TYR A 103 5.01 6.30 -1.44
N ARG A 104 4.99 6.27 -0.11
CA ARG A 104 4.53 7.38 0.74
C ARG A 104 5.31 8.67 0.48
N LYS A 105 6.64 8.57 0.33
CA LYS A 105 7.48 9.72 -0.04
C LYS A 105 7.08 10.29 -1.41
N SER A 106 6.89 9.42 -2.42
CA SER A 106 6.44 9.84 -3.75
C SER A 106 5.08 10.53 -3.69
N ARG A 107 4.12 9.97 -2.94
CA ARG A 107 2.81 10.57 -2.67
C ARG A 107 2.91 11.95 -2.05
N GLY A 108 3.75 12.13 -1.03
CA GLY A 108 3.98 13.43 -0.39
C GLY A 108 4.51 14.49 -1.36
N LEU A 109 5.43 14.10 -2.26
CA LEU A 109 5.94 15.00 -3.31
C LEU A 109 4.85 15.39 -4.33
N ILE A 110 3.93 14.50 -4.65
CA ILE A 110 2.79 14.79 -5.53
C ILE A 110 1.83 15.75 -4.85
N LEU A 111 1.44 15.47 -3.60
CA LEU A 111 0.55 16.32 -2.81
C LEU A 111 1.09 17.75 -2.72
N ARG A 112 2.39 17.92 -2.46
CA ARG A 112 3.05 19.22 -2.39
C ARG A 112 2.90 20.06 -3.67
N LYS A 113 2.73 19.41 -4.83
CA LYS A 113 2.58 20.07 -6.14
C LYS A 113 1.13 20.40 -6.50
N LEU A 114 0.16 19.92 -5.72
CA LEU A 114 -1.25 20.19 -5.98
C LEU A 114 -1.68 21.53 -5.36
N PRO A 115 -2.72 22.20 -5.89
CA PRO A 115 -3.31 23.36 -5.24
C PRO A 115 -3.83 23.04 -3.83
N THR A 116 -3.76 24.02 -2.92
CA THR A 116 -4.12 23.86 -1.49
C THR A 116 -5.51 23.29 -1.28
N GLU A 117 -6.48 23.67 -2.10
CA GLU A 117 -7.85 23.15 -2.00
C GLU A 117 -7.92 21.64 -2.29
N MET A 118 -7.21 21.17 -3.32
CA MET A 118 -7.11 19.74 -3.63
C MET A 118 -6.35 18.97 -2.55
N GLN A 119 -5.27 19.56 -1.99
CA GLN A 119 -4.54 18.94 -0.90
C GLN A 119 -5.46 18.67 0.30
N ARG A 120 -6.27 19.67 0.69
CA ARG A 120 -7.23 19.52 1.80
C ARG A 120 -8.22 18.39 1.55
N LYS A 121 -8.79 18.29 0.34
CA LYS A 121 -9.72 17.20 -0.02
C LYS A 121 -9.07 15.81 0.03
N LEU A 122 -7.77 15.71 -0.27
CA LEU A 122 -7.05 14.43 -0.31
C LEU A 122 -6.49 14.01 1.05
N ILE A 123 -6.23 14.97 1.94
CA ILE A 123 -5.72 14.73 3.30
C ILE A 123 -6.86 14.56 4.31
N ASN A 124 -7.96 15.29 4.17
CA ASN A 124 -9.16 15.18 5.00
C ASN A 124 -10.06 14.03 4.55
#